data_AF-A0A969HL88-F1
#
_entry.id   AF-A0A969HL88-F1
#
_cell.length_a   1.000
_cell.length_b   1.000
_cell.length_c   1.000
_cell.angle_alpha   90.00
_cell.angle_beta   90.00
_cell.angle_gamma   90.00
#
_symmetry.space_group_name_H-M   'P 1'
#
loop_
_entity.id
_entity.type
_entity.pdbx_description
1 polymer ?
#
loop_
_entity_poly.entity_id
_entity_poly.type
_entity_poly.pdbx_seq_one_letter_code
_entity_poly.pdbx_strand_id
1 'polypeptide(L)'
;MYFYIQVLLLVLLVSQQTLLAQTMTRKLKEAAESNLTNVREMEYVILEEIVLDGNQRTRKHIILRELDILRGDTIYLPKADSILLRNRNKIFNTNLFVTVELSLEKTRNPYSRLRIKLEERWYISLAPSLSCPTAILTNGSTPTMPILAGQTMVCVWW
;
A
#
# COMPACT_ATOMS: atom_id res chain seq x y z
N MET A 1 -58.65 56.56 20.84
CA MET A 1 -57.21 56.47 21.21
C MET A 1 -56.79 55.06 21.61
N TYR A 2 -57.44 54.42 22.59
CA TYR A 2 -57.07 53.08 23.09
C TYR A 2 -57.07 51.96 22.02
N PHE A 3 -58.08 51.97 21.13
CA PHE A 3 -58.19 51.00 20.03
C PHE A 3 -56.99 51.04 19.06
N TYR A 4 -56.51 52.25 18.74
CA TYR A 4 -55.35 52.43 17.86
C TYR A 4 -54.06 51.93 18.52
N ILE A 5 -53.92 52.17 19.83
CA ILE A 5 -52.80 51.67 20.63
C ILE A 5 -52.80 50.14 20.68
N GLN A 6 -53.98 49.52 20.84
CA GLN A 6 -54.12 48.07 20.90
C GLN A 6 -53.82 47.38 19.55
N VAL A 7 -54.26 47.97 18.43
CA VAL A 7 -53.93 47.47 17.09
C VAL A 7 -52.43 47.62 16.81
N LEU A 8 -51.81 48.74 17.18
CA LEU A 8 -50.39 48.98 16.99
C LEU A 8 -49.52 48.02 17.83
N LEU A 9 -49.94 47.69 19.05
CA LEU A 9 -49.27 46.69 19.90
C LEU A 9 -49.33 45.28 19.28
N LEU A 10 -50.47 44.88 18.72
CA LEU A 10 -50.61 43.58 18.05
C LEU A 10 -49.73 43.48 16.80
N VAL A 11 -49.63 44.55 16.00
CA VAL A 11 -48.76 44.60 14.81
C VAL A 11 -47.28 44.47 15.21
N LEU A 12 -46.86 45.12 16.31
CA LEU A 12 -45.52 44.99 16.85
C LEU A 12 -45.21 43.57 17.38
N LEU A 13 -46.18 42.90 17.97
CA LEU A 13 -46.01 41.52 18.46
C LEU A 13 -45.89 40.53 17.30
N VAL A 14 -46.69 40.69 16.25
CA VAL A 14 -46.64 39.82 15.05
C VAL A 14 -45.33 40.01 14.28
N SER A 15 -44.80 41.24 14.19
CA SER A 15 -43.54 41.48 13.49
C SER A 15 -42.36 40.76 14.16
N GLN A 16 -42.31 40.74 15.50
CA GLN A 16 -41.26 40.01 16.24
C GLN A 16 -41.28 38.51 15.97
N GLN A 17 -42.46 37.91 15.79
CA GLN A 17 -42.58 36.47 15.50
C GLN A 17 -42.04 36.11 14.10
N THR A 18 -42.30 36.95 13.10
CA THR A 18 -41.82 36.71 11.72
C THR A 18 -40.30 36.77 11.62
N LEU A 19 -39.65 37.65 12.39
CA LEU A 19 -38.19 37.76 12.44
C LEU A 19 -37.55 36.50 13.03
N LEU A 20 -38.13 35.93 14.10
CA LEU A 20 -37.63 34.70 14.71
C LEU A 20 -37.69 33.51 13.73
N ALA A 21 -38.78 33.36 12.99
CA ALA A 21 -38.93 32.28 12.00
C ALA A 21 -37.92 32.37 10.85
N GLN A 22 -37.58 33.58 10.40
CA GLN A 22 -36.60 33.80 9.34
C GLN A 22 -35.16 33.49 9.79
N THR A 23 -34.82 33.75 11.05
CA THR A 23 -33.45 33.45 11.56
C THR A 23 -33.18 31.94 11.63
N MET A 24 -34.21 31.14 11.95
CA MET A 24 -34.10 29.69 12.05
C MET A 24 -33.89 29.04 10.67
N THR A 25 -34.66 29.48 9.66
CA THR A 25 -34.55 28.97 8.29
C THR A 25 -33.21 29.32 7.64
N ARG A 26 -32.65 30.50 7.95
CA ARG A 26 -31.33 30.93 7.48
C ARG A 26 -30.20 30.05 8.01
N LYS A 27 -30.19 29.73 9.32
CA LYS A 27 -29.19 28.84 9.93
C LYS A 27 -29.23 27.41 9.36
N LEU A 28 -30.43 26.91 9.08
CA LEU A 28 -30.61 25.59 8.47
C LEU A 28 -30.11 25.56 7.02
N LYS A 29 -30.34 26.63 6.25
CA LYS A 29 -29.85 26.75 4.87
C LYS A 29 -28.32 26.83 4.79
N GLU A 30 -27.70 27.61 5.67
CA GLU A 30 -26.23 27.75 5.76
C GLU A 30 -25.55 26.40 6.15
N ALA A 31 -26.18 25.60 7.01
CA ALA A 31 -25.71 24.25 7.35
C ALA A 31 -25.87 23.22 6.22
N ALA A 32 -26.84 23.41 5.31
CA ALA A 32 -27.01 22.55 4.14
C ALA A 32 -26.02 22.89 3.01
N GLU A 33 -25.74 24.18 2.79
CA GLU A 33 -24.81 24.63 1.75
C GLU A 33 -23.34 24.29 2.07
N SER A 34 -22.93 24.29 3.35
CA SER A 34 -21.58 23.88 3.75
C SER A 34 -21.31 22.39 3.52
N ASN A 35 -22.32 21.53 3.67
CA ASN A 35 -22.22 20.11 3.37
C ASN A 35 -22.11 19.84 1.87
N LEU A 36 -22.80 20.61 1.02
CA LEU A 36 -22.71 20.44 -0.44
C LEU A 36 -21.34 20.90 -1.00
N THR A 37 -20.73 21.89 -0.36
CA THR A 37 -19.40 22.40 -0.76
C THR A 37 -18.30 21.40 -0.39
N ASN A 38 -18.44 20.67 0.73
CA ASN A 38 -17.53 19.59 1.11
C ASN A 38 -17.49 18.44 0.08
N VAL A 39 -18.60 18.22 -0.64
CA VAL A 39 -18.71 17.15 -1.66
C VAL A 39 -18.10 17.55 -3.01
N ARG A 40 -17.74 18.83 -3.23
CA ARG A 40 -17.49 19.38 -4.58
C ARG A 40 -16.05 19.48 -5.08
N GLU A 41 -15.05 19.07 -4.32
CA GLU A 41 -13.70 18.85 -4.87
C GLU A 41 -13.26 17.42 -4.55
N MET A 42 -13.83 16.47 -5.28
CA MET A 42 -13.23 15.15 -5.42
C MET A 42 -11.95 15.30 -6.24
N GLU A 43 -10.89 15.79 -5.61
CA GLU A 43 -9.59 15.91 -6.26
C GLU A 43 -9.06 14.48 -6.51
N TYR A 44 -8.81 14.17 -7.77
CA TYR A 44 -8.25 12.90 -8.22
C TYR A 44 -6.92 13.16 -8.89
N VAL A 45 -6.03 12.19 -8.78
CA VAL A 45 -4.69 12.24 -9.36
C VAL A 45 -4.49 11.03 -10.24
N ILE A 46 -3.90 11.25 -11.42
CA ILE A 46 -3.54 10.19 -12.37
C ILE A 46 -2.06 9.86 -12.19
N LEU A 47 -1.73 8.57 -12.07
CA LEU A 47 -0.36 8.13 -11.91
C LEU A 47 0.36 8.04 -13.26
N GLU A 48 1.25 8.98 -13.54
CA GLU A 48 1.98 9.04 -14.83
C GLU A 48 3.16 8.06 -14.88
N GLU A 49 3.89 7.92 -13.77
CA GLU A 49 5.11 7.14 -13.72
C GLU A 49 5.39 6.59 -12.32
N ILE A 50 6.00 5.40 -12.27
CA ILE A 50 6.52 4.78 -11.05
C ILE A 50 8.05 4.78 -11.16
N VAL A 51 8.72 5.50 -10.26
CA VAL A 51 10.18 5.55 -10.17
C VAL A 51 10.63 4.74 -8.97
N LEU A 52 11.52 3.79 -9.21
CA LEU A 52 12.09 2.90 -8.20
C LEU A 52 13.56 3.31 -7.94
N ASP A 53 13.86 3.62 -6.69
CA ASP A 53 15.20 3.95 -6.19
C ASP A 53 15.67 2.87 -5.21
N GLY A 54 16.95 2.48 -5.29
CA GLY A 54 17.58 1.57 -4.33
C GLY A 54 17.43 0.06 -4.62
N ASN A 55 16.88 -0.31 -5.79
CA ASN A 55 16.83 -1.71 -6.24
C ASN A 55 18.10 -2.07 -7.06
N GLN A 56 19.16 -2.54 -6.41
CA GLN A 56 20.43 -2.85 -7.09
C GLN A 56 20.49 -4.32 -7.57
N ARG A 57 20.12 -5.27 -6.70
CA ARG A 57 20.14 -6.70 -7.02
C ARG A 57 18.77 -7.21 -7.45
N THR A 58 17.71 -6.65 -6.89
CA THR A 58 16.33 -7.09 -7.15
C THR A 58 15.84 -6.50 -8.47
N ARG A 59 15.32 -7.37 -9.34
CA ARG A 59 14.74 -6.95 -10.62
C ARG A 59 13.48 -6.12 -10.37
N LYS A 60 13.35 -4.98 -11.07
CA LYS A 60 12.20 -4.06 -10.98
C LYS A 60 10.85 -4.76 -11.10
N HIS A 61 10.74 -5.76 -11.98
CA HIS A 61 9.51 -6.50 -12.20
C HIS A 61 9.00 -7.25 -10.95
N ILE A 62 9.88 -7.67 -10.03
CA ILE A 62 9.45 -8.31 -8.78
C ILE A 62 8.66 -7.31 -7.94
N ILE A 63 9.17 -6.10 -7.78
CA ILE A 63 8.51 -5.02 -7.02
C ILE A 63 7.17 -4.64 -7.67
N LEU A 64 7.16 -4.52 -9.00
CA LEU A 64 5.95 -4.13 -9.74
C LEU A 64 4.81 -5.17 -9.66
N ARG A 65 5.11 -6.46 -9.39
CA ARG A 65 4.08 -7.49 -9.20
C ARG A 65 3.37 -7.41 -7.84
N GLU A 66 4.03 -6.80 -6.85
CA GLU A 66 3.50 -6.69 -5.49
C GLU A 66 2.66 -5.43 -5.28
N LEU A 67 2.80 -4.46 -6.19
CA LEU A 67 2.01 -3.23 -6.19
C LEU A 67 0.60 -3.50 -6.73
N ASP A 68 -0.40 -2.93 -6.05
CA ASP A 68 -1.79 -2.86 -6.52
C ASP A 68 -2.04 -1.72 -7.51
N ILE A 69 -1.05 -0.83 -7.66
CA ILE A 69 -1.16 0.38 -8.48
C ILE A 69 -0.27 0.23 -9.70
N LEU A 70 -0.83 0.51 -10.85
CA LEU A 70 -0.16 0.50 -12.13
C LEU A 70 -0.04 1.93 -12.69
N ARG A 71 0.87 2.08 -13.65
CA ARG A 71 0.96 3.31 -14.43
C ARG A 71 -0.39 3.55 -15.14
N GLY A 72 -0.89 4.77 -15.04
CA GLY A 72 -2.15 5.20 -15.63
C GLY A 72 -3.35 5.10 -14.68
N ASP A 73 -3.17 4.56 -13.48
CA ASP A 73 -4.26 4.44 -12.51
C ASP A 73 -4.65 5.78 -11.90
N THR A 74 -5.93 5.91 -11.54
CA THR A 74 -6.48 7.09 -10.89
C THR A 74 -6.61 6.86 -9.38
N ILE A 75 -5.99 7.73 -8.59
CA ILE A 75 -6.00 7.71 -7.14
C ILE A 75 -6.87 8.85 -6.63
N TYR A 76 -7.79 8.53 -5.73
CA TYR A 76 -8.57 9.53 -5.00
C TYR A 76 -7.72 10.12 -3.88
N LEU A 77 -7.49 11.44 -3.88
CA LEU A 77 -6.56 12.10 -2.93
C LEU A 77 -6.86 11.78 -1.46
N PRO A 78 -8.12 11.83 -0.98
CA PRO A 78 -8.45 11.46 0.40
C PRO A 78 -8.15 10.00 0.77
N LYS A 79 -7.98 9.12 -0.21
CA LYS A 79 -7.60 7.71 0.00
C LYS A 79 -6.14 7.43 -0.34
N ALA A 80 -5.39 8.39 -0.89
CA ALA A 80 -4.04 8.20 -1.38
C ALA A 80 -3.13 7.62 -0.28
N ASP A 81 -3.14 8.20 0.91
CA ASP A 81 -2.30 7.75 2.03
C ASP A 81 -2.59 6.30 2.42
N SER A 82 -3.86 5.91 2.46
CA SER A 82 -4.27 4.54 2.79
C SER A 82 -3.81 3.53 1.73
N ILE A 83 -3.86 3.94 0.46
CA ILE A 83 -3.42 3.13 -0.68
C ILE A 83 -1.89 2.99 -0.65
N LEU A 84 -1.17 4.08 -0.42
CA LEU A 84 0.30 4.07 -0.30
C LEU A 84 0.76 3.21 0.87
N LEU A 85 0.11 3.32 2.04
CA LEU A 85 0.43 2.50 3.21
C LEU A 85 0.21 1.00 2.95
N ARG A 86 -0.89 0.63 2.29
CA ARG A 86 -1.15 -0.76 1.91
C ARG A 86 -0.06 -1.30 0.97
N ASN A 87 0.29 -0.54 -0.06
CA ASN A 87 1.33 -0.92 -1.02
C ASN A 87 2.72 -1.02 -0.37
N ARG A 88 3.04 -0.09 0.54
CA ARG A 88 4.25 -0.15 1.37
C ARG A 88 4.33 -1.47 2.12
N ASN A 89 3.25 -1.87 2.78
CA ASN A 89 3.20 -3.09 3.58
C ASN A 89 3.33 -4.33 2.70
N LYS A 90 2.75 -4.35 1.48
CA LYS A 90 2.92 -5.45 0.54
C LYS A 90 4.38 -5.67 0.17
N ILE A 91 5.07 -4.60 -0.24
CA ILE A 91 6.50 -4.67 -0.57
C ILE A 91 7.30 -5.11 0.66
N PHE A 92 7.01 -4.55 1.84
CA PHE A 92 7.70 -4.90 3.08
C PHE A 92 7.53 -6.40 3.43
N ASN A 93 6.35 -6.96 3.23
CA ASN A 93 6.03 -8.36 3.52
C ASN A 93 6.77 -9.37 2.61
N THR A 94 7.40 -8.93 1.52
CA THR A 94 8.27 -9.79 0.70
C THR A 94 9.56 -10.21 1.42
N ASN A 95 9.90 -9.57 2.55
CA ASN A 95 11.15 -9.75 3.29
C ASN A 95 12.44 -9.47 2.48
N LEU A 96 12.33 -8.97 1.25
CA LEU A 96 13.46 -8.60 0.38
C LEU A 96 14.06 -7.25 0.73
N PHE A 97 13.31 -6.40 1.45
CA PHE A 97 13.69 -5.03 1.78
C PHE A 97 13.74 -4.84 3.30
N VAL A 98 14.64 -3.96 3.75
CA VAL A 98 14.74 -3.51 5.14
C VAL A 98 13.89 -2.26 5.34
N THR A 99 14.02 -1.31 4.42
CA THR A 99 13.32 -0.02 4.46
C THR A 99 12.54 0.19 3.17
N VAL A 100 11.31 0.68 3.30
CA VAL A 100 10.41 0.97 2.18
C VAL A 100 9.74 2.32 2.44
N GLU A 101 9.95 3.28 1.54
CA GLU A 101 9.32 4.60 1.57
C GLU A 101 8.62 4.87 0.24
N LEU A 102 7.35 5.25 0.32
CA LEU A 102 6.55 5.63 -0.84
C LEU A 102 6.19 7.11 -0.71
N SER A 103 6.35 7.86 -1.78
CA SER A 103 6.02 9.28 -1.83
C SER A 103 5.36 9.63 -3.16
N LEU A 104 4.30 10.43 -3.11
CA LEU A 104 3.62 10.92 -4.30
C LEU A 104 4.13 12.33 -4.61
N GLU A 105 4.86 12.46 -5.71
CA GLU A 105 5.41 13.74 -6.16
C GLU A 105 4.48 14.33 -7.24
N LYS A 106 3.85 15.48 -6.94
CA LYS A 106 2.98 16.16 -7.89
C LYS A 106 3.83 16.69 -9.05
N THR A 107 3.52 16.26 -10.27
CA THR A 107 4.25 16.68 -11.48
C THR A 107 3.49 17.79 -12.20
N ARG A 108 2.25 17.52 -12.62
CA ARG A 108 1.39 18.49 -13.31
C ARG A 108 -0.05 18.13 -13.03
N ASN A 109 -0.93 19.03 -12.62
CA ASN A 109 -2.33 18.66 -12.39
C ASN A 109 -3.00 18.07 -13.67
N PRO A 110 -3.67 16.89 -13.64
CA PRO A 110 -3.90 15.97 -12.51
C PRO A 110 -2.87 14.84 -12.35
N TYR A 111 -1.79 14.83 -13.12
CA TYR A 111 -0.68 13.87 -13.09
C TYR A 111 0.26 14.00 -11.88
N SER A 112 0.57 12.86 -11.27
CA SER A 112 1.64 12.73 -10.28
C SER A 112 2.51 11.52 -10.58
N ARG A 113 3.72 11.54 -10.00
CA ARG A 113 4.71 10.47 -10.09
C ARG A 113 4.81 9.78 -8.73
N LEU A 114 4.78 8.46 -8.72
CA LEU A 114 5.02 7.66 -7.52
C LEU A 114 6.50 7.36 -7.41
N ARG A 115 7.13 7.83 -6.35
CA ARG A 115 8.51 7.53 -6.03
C ARG A 115 8.56 6.50 -4.91
N ILE A 116 9.30 5.43 -5.15
CA ILE A 116 9.48 4.34 -4.18
C ILE A 116 10.98 4.22 -3.90
N LYS A 117 11.38 4.53 -2.67
CA LYS A 117 12.75 4.33 -2.18
C LYS A 117 12.81 3.05 -1.37
N LEU A 118 13.77 2.21 -1.71
CA LEU A 118 13.93 0.87 -1.16
C LEU A 118 15.35 0.68 -0.67
N GLU A 119 15.50 -0.03 0.44
CA GLU A 119 16.79 -0.55 0.88
C GLU A 119 16.71 -2.08 0.90
N GLU A 120 17.55 -2.73 0.09
CA GLU A 120 17.57 -4.18 -0.04
C GLU A 120 18.16 -4.86 1.19
N ARG A 121 17.55 -5.97 1.59
CA ARG A 121 18.11 -6.88 2.59
C ARG A 121 19.21 -7.71 1.92
N TRP A 122 20.42 -7.59 2.43
CA TRP A 122 21.56 -8.35 1.97
C TRP A 122 21.64 -9.67 2.74
N TYR A 123 21.36 -10.78 2.06
CA TYR A 123 21.73 -12.10 2.55
C TYR A 123 23.15 -12.39 2.03
N ILE A 124 24.14 -12.40 2.92
CA ILE A 124 25.47 -12.90 2.59
C ILE A 124 25.29 -14.38 2.23
N SER A 125 25.44 -14.72 0.95
CA SER A 125 25.38 -16.11 0.51
C SER A 125 26.68 -16.80 0.92
N LEU A 126 26.71 -17.34 2.14
CA LEU A 126 27.68 -18.35 2.57
C LEU A 126 27.09 -19.73 2.24
N ALA A 127 26.93 -20.03 0.95
CA ALA A 127 26.67 -21.39 0.52
C ALA A 127 28.01 -22.12 0.47
N PRO A 128 28.29 -23.11 1.33
CA PRO A 128 29.45 -23.97 1.14
C PRO A 128 29.24 -24.71 -0.19
N SER A 129 30.22 -24.65 -1.10
CA SER A 129 30.23 -25.53 -2.26
C SER A 129 30.37 -26.96 -1.77
N LEU A 130 29.26 -27.64 -1.52
CA LEU A 130 29.21 -29.08 -1.36
C LEU A 130 29.52 -29.68 -2.73
N SER A 131 30.82 -29.77 -3.06
CA SER A 131 31.29 -30.70 -4.07
C SER A 131 30.97 -32.10 -3.55
N CYS A 132 29.85 -32.66 -3.99
CA CYS A 132 29.58 -34.08 -3.80
C CYS A 132 30.69 -34.81 -4.57
N PRO A 133 31.54 -35.63 -3.93
CA PRO A 133 32.48 -36.44 -4.68
C PRO A 133 31.65 -37.45 -5.47
N THR A 134 31.68 -37.32 -6.79
CA THR A 134 31.09 -38.26 -7.73
C THR A 134 31.56 -39.66 -7.37
N ALA A 135 30.67 -40.50 -6.85
CA ALA A 135 30.90 -41.93 -6.80
C ALA A 135 30.93 -42.44 -8.25
N ILE A 136 32.13 -42.66 -8.79
CA ILE A 136 32.31 -43.31 -10.07
C ILE A 136 32.00 -44.79 -9.86
N LEU A 137 30.82 -45.23 -10.30
CA LEU A 137 30.56 -46.66 -10.52
C LEU A 137 31.41 -47.10 -11.71
N THR A 138 32.60 -47.63 -11.45
CA THR A 138 33.34 -48.38 -12.47
C THR A 138 32.72 -49.77 -12.56
N ASN A 139 31.89 -49.95 -13.58
CA ASN A 139 31.46 -51.28 -14.01
C ASN A 139 32.68 -52.04 -14.53
N GLY A 140 33.07 -53.13 -13.87
CA GLY A 140 34.12 -54.00 -14.42
C GLY A 140 34.81 -54.91 -13.42
N SER A 141 34.10 -55.90 -12.89
CA SER A 141 34.65 -57.24 -12.64
C SER A 141 33.57 -58.14 -12.08
N THR A 142 33.27 -59.22 -12.80
CA THR A 142 32.52 -60.37 -12.30
C THR A 142 33.26 -61.02 -11.12
N PRO A 143 32.67 -61.11 -9.92
CA PRO A 143 33.18 -62.03 -8.92
C PRO A 143 32.56 -63.40 -9.15
N THR A 144 33.31 -64.30 -9.77
CA THR A 144 33.10 -65.74 -9.61
C THR A 144 33.08 -66.06 -8.12
N MET A 145 32.01 -66.70 -7.64
CA MET A 145 31.94 -67.21 -6.28
C MET A 145 33.07 -68.22 -6.01
N PRO A 146 33.68 -68.14 -4.82
CA PRO A 146 33.95 -69.34 -4.06
C PRO A 146 33.13 -69.35 -2.77
N ILE A 147 32.60 -70.53 -2.49
CA ILE A 147 31.96 -70.94 -1.25
C ILE A 147 33.03 -71.02 -0.15
N LEU A 148 32.62 -70.64 1.08
CA LEU A 148 33.03 -71.18 2.39
C LEU A 148 33.65 -70.17 3.37
N ALA A 149 33.09 -70.24 4.58
CA ALA A 149 33.62 -69.85 5.89
C ALA A 149 33.62 -68.36 6.24
N GLY A 150 32.99 -68.07 7.37
CA GLY A 150 32.66 -66.72 7.82
C GLY A 150 33.87 -65.86 8.14
N GLN A 151 33.68 -64.55 8.01
CA GLN A 151 34.46 -63.60 8.77
C GLN A 151 33.65 -62.32 9.00
N THR A 152 33.84 -61.84 10.22
CA THR A 152 33.11 -60.83 10.95
C THR A 152 33.18 -59.45 10.30
N MET A 153 32.03 -58.79 10.29
CA MET A 153 31.86 -57.37 10.03
C MET A 153 32.63 -56.57 11.08
N VAL A 154 33.79 -56.01 10.70
CA VAL A 154 34.48 -54.97 11.47
C VAL A 154 34.31 -53.67 10.69
N CYS A 155 33.34 -52.85 11.12
CA CYS A 155 33.32 -51.43 10.77
C CYS A 155 34.50 -50.76 11.48
N VAL A 156 35.59 -50.51 10.77
CA VAL A 156 36.61 -49.56 11.21
C VAL A 156 36.14 -48.18 10.76
N TRP A 157 35.78 -47.35 11.73
CA TRP A 157 35.66 -45.91 11.56
C TRP A 157 37.04 -45.37 11.21
N TRP A 158 37.18 -44.73 10.07
CA TRP A 158 37.83 -43.42 9.88
C TRP A 158 37.31 -42.80 8.59
#